data_AF-A0A6M8W3L5-F1
#
_entry.id   AF-A0A6M8W3L5-F1
#
_cell.length_a   1.000
_cell.length_b   1.000
_cell.length_c   1.000
_cell.angle_alpha   90.00
_cell.angle_beta   90.00
_cell.angle_gamma   90.00
#
_symmetry.space_group_name_H-M   'P 1'
#
loop_
_entity.id
_entity.type
_entity.pdbx_description
1 polymer ?
#
loop_
_entity_poly.entity_id
_entity_poly.type
_entity_poly.pdbx_seq_one_letter_code
_entity_poly.pdbx_strand_id
1 'polypeptide(L)'
;METFSLGRDPVVQSIVDVQRRLSEAESSQQLSFELATRLRGLARISHAASLDVRGLDAGRCRARYVFDLREGSFSPQFITDHSLWDVPPDHLETLSCPTLARLAGAHHPTLVRGIEDPAWSRGALPARFDAVFVPVFAKGEVAEWVVLVLEDGASFDPALTAVLLSSINSHARIVQQFKLAGRLAATAERLDWQLQRVGALQRSILPALPDPIPGLSIAARYAPCNAAGGDYYEVRAFADGTLGALIADVSGHGVDAAVVMAMVRSATAAYWLGGAGPDDLAPHLNRVLCGLLPPGMFVTAQLVFIDPATWEGRHHDRRAPARPAAPRRRPDRASRAHHRPTTRARSRSAR
;
A
#
# COMPACT_ATOMS: atom_id res chain seq x y z
N MET A 1 2.78 -16.83 -48.35
CA MET A 1 2.27 -16.90 -46.97
C MET A 1 0.76 -16.91 -47.06
N GLU A 2 0.13 -18.04 -46.79
CA GLU A 2 -1.34 -18.15 -46.83
C GLU A 2 -1.89 -18.01 -45.40
N THR A 3 -2.92 -17.19 -45.26
CA THR A 3 -3.63 -16.96 -44.00
C THR A 3 -5.01 -17.59 -44.07
N PHE A 4 -5.31 -18.46 -43.11
CA PHE A 4 -6.63 -19.06 -42.94
C PHE A 4 -7.30 -18.46 -41.72
N SER A 5 -8.50 -17.89 -41.91
CA SER A 5 -9.29 -17.36 -40.80
C SER A 5 -10.09 -18.50 -40.16
N LEU A 6 -9.80 -18.76 -38.89
CA LEU A 6 -10.59 -19.65 -38.04
C LEU A 6 -11.85 -18.96 -37.48
N GLY A 7 -12.03 -17.66 -37.75
CA GLY A 7 -13.11 -16.85 -37.20
C GLY A 7 -14.49 -17.11 -37.80
N ARG A 8 -14.66 -18.13 -38.66
CA ARG A 8 -15.99 -18.60 -39.12
C ARG A 8 -16.53 -19.75 -38.27
N ASP A 9 -15.69 -20.34 -37.42
CA ASP A 9 -16.13 -21.36 -36.48
C ASP A 9 -16.90 -20.70 -35.31
N PRO A 10 -18.17 -21.10 -35.05
CA PRO A 10 -18.98 -20.50 -33.99
C PRO A 10 -18.39 -20.63 -32.58
N VAL A 11 -17.66 -21.71 -32.30
CA VAL A 11 -16.99 -21.93 -31.02
C VAL A 11 -15.81 -20.98 -30.88
N VAL A 12 -15.01 -20.81 -31.94
CA VAL A 12 -13.88 -19.87 -31.94
C VAL A 12 -14.35 -18.43 -31.77
N GLN A 13 -15.42 -18.01 -32.48
CA GLN A 13 -16.01 -16.69 -32.30
C GLN A 13 -16.48 -16.47 -30.85
N SER A 14 -17.16 -17.47 -30.26
CA SER A 14 -17.62 -17.40 -28.87
C SER A 14 -16.45 -17.22 -27.88
N ILE A 15 -15.32 -17.90 -28.09
CA ILE A 15 -14.14 -17.78 -27.21
C ILE A 15 -13.49 -16.40 -27.33
N VAL A 16 -13.33 -15.88 -28.56
CA VAL A 16 -12.74 -14.56 -28.80
C VAL A 16 -13.62 -13.44 -28.21
N ASP A 17 -14.94 -13.57 -28.35
CA ASP A 17 -15.88 -12.61 -27.77
C ASP A 17 -15.85 -12.59 -26.24
N VAL A 18 -15.71 -13.77 -25.61
CA VAL A 18 -15.49 -13.91 -24.17
C VAL A 18 -14.21 -13.17 -23.76
N GLN A 19 -13.09 -13.47 -24.42
CA GLN A 19 -11.81 -12.83 -24.10
C GLN A 19 -11.87 -11.30 -24.23
N ARG A 20 -12.51 -10.79 -25.29
CA ARG A 20 -12.68 -9.35 -25.52
C ARG A 20 -13.47 -8.68 -24.39
N ARG A 21 -14.63 -9.22 -24.02
CA ARG A 21 -15.47 -8.59 -22.97
C ARG A 21 -14.87 -8.73 -21.58
N LEU A 22 -14.18 -9.83 -21.30
CA LEU A 22 -13.41 -9.96 -20.06
C LEU A 22 -12.32 -8.89 -19.96
N SER A 23 -11.72 -8.49 -21.09
CA SER A 23 -10.72 -7.42 -21.09
C SER A 23 -11.31 -6.03 -20.80
N GLU A 24 -12.61 -5.85 -20.98
CA GLU A 24 -13.34 -4.60 -20.75
C GLU A 24 -13.94 -4.51 -19.34
N ALA A 25 -13.86 -5.57 -18.53
CA ALA A 25 -14.52 -5.61 -17.24
C ALA A 25 -13.80 -4.73 -16.21
N GLU A 26 -14.57 -3.85 -15.55
CA GLU A 26 -14.06 -2.89 -14.56
C GLU A 26 -14.22 -3.38 -13.12
N SER A 27 -14.70 -4.61 -12.92
CA SER A 27 -14.86 -5.21 -11.60
C SER A 27 -14.72 -6.73 -11.62
N SER A 28 -14.35 -7.31 -10.48
CA SER A 28 -14.28 -8.75 -10.31
C SER A 28 -15.65 -9.45 -10.49
N GLN A 29 -16.73 -8.74 -10.18
CA GLN A 29 -18.11 -9.18 -10.32
C GLN A 29 -18.50 -9.24 -11.80
N GLN A 30 -18.20 -8.20 -12.58
CA GLN A 30 -18.44 -8.14 -14.01
C GLN A 30 -17.62 -9.21 -14.76
N LEU A 31 -16.36 -9.42 -14.37
CA LEU A 31 -15.53 -10.51 -14.88
C LEU A 31 -16.17 -11.89 -14.65
N SER A 32 -16.65 -12.14 -13.43
CA SER A 32 -17.27 -13.41 -13.06
C SER A 32 -18.58 -13.64 -13.82
N PHE A 33 -19.36 -12.58 -14.02
CA PHE A 33 -20.61 -12.61 -14.79
C PHE A 33 -20.38 -12.91 -16.28
N GLU A 34 -19.44 -12.20 -16.91
CA GLU A 34 -19.20 -12.34 -18.35
C GLU A 34 -18.70 -13.76 -18.68
N LEU A 35 -17.87 -14.33 -17.81
CA LEU A 35 -17.47 -15.72 -17.89
C LEU A 35 -18.67 -16.66 -17.71
N ALA A 36 -19.44 -16.51 -16.62
CA ALA A 36 -20.50 -17.45 -16.27
C ALA A 36 -21.63 -17.48 -17.32
N THR A 37 -22.03 -16.32 -17.83
CA THR A 37 -23.07 -16.18 -18.87
C THR A 37 -22.69 -16.91 -20.16
N ARG A 38 -21.41 -16.89 -20.52
CA ARG A 38 -20.93 -17.50 -21.77
C ARG A 38 -20.57 -18.97 -21.62
N LEU A 39 -20.18 -19.42 -20.42
CA LEU A 39 -20.05 -20.84 -20.11
C LEU A 39 -21.37 -21.61 -20.36
N ARG A 40 -22.53 -21.01 -20.09
CA ARG A 40 -23.86 -21.59 -20.39
C ARG A 40 -24.05 -21.96 -21.86
N GLY A 41 -23.51 -21.17 -22.78
CA GLY A 41 -23.64 -21.41 -24.23
C GLY A 41 -22.82 -22.61 -24.72
N LEU A 42 -21.79 -23.00 -23.96
CA LEU A 42 -20.83 -24.05 -24.32
C LEU A 42 -21.10 -25.37 -23.59
N ALA A 43 -21.54 -25.30 -22.35
CA ALA A 43 -22.03 -26.44 -21.58
C ALA A 43 -23.40 -26.04 -21.01
N ARG A 44 -24.43 -26.85 -21.24
CA ARG A 44 -25.80 -26.62 -20.76
C ARG A 44 -25.84 -26.58 -19.23
N ILE A 45 -25.47 -25.42 -18.67
CA ILE A 45 -25.29 -25.15 -17.24
C ILE A 45 -26.45 -24.28 -16.80
N SER A 46 -27.15 -24.71 -15.75
CA SER A 46 -28.27 -23.98 -15.16
C SER A 46 -27.83 -23.01 -14.07
N HIS A 47 -26.83 -23.38 -13.27
CA HIS A 47 -26.34 -22.55 -12.15
C HIS A 47 -24.82 -22.63 -12.01
N ALA A 48 -24.23 -21.59 -11.41
CA ALA A 48 -22.84 -21.59 -11.00
C ALA A 48 -22.70 -21.11 -9.56
N ALA A 49 -21.89 -21.79 -8.75
CA ALA A 49 -21.61 -21.40 -7.38
C ALA A 49 -20.10 -21.39 -7.07
N SER A 50 -19.70 -20.62 -6.08
CA SER A 50 -18.33 -20.58 -5.54
C SER A 50 -18.33 -20.92 -4.07
N LEU A 51 -17.51 -21.90 -3.69
CA LEU A 51 -17.38 -22.41 -2.34
C LEU A 51 -15.95 -22.22 -1.85
N ASP A 52 -15.76 -21.35 -0.86
CA ASP A 52 -14.47 -21.18 -0.19
C ASP A 52 -14.27 -22.27 0.87
N VAL A 53 -13.12 -22.93 0.84
CA VAL A 53 -12.77 -24.02 1.77
C VAL A 53 -11.52 -23.70 2.59
N ARG A 54 -10.98 -22.48 2.48
CA ARG A 54 -9.70 -22.11 3.13
C ARG A 54 -9.85 -22.07 4.64
N GLY A 55 -8.96 -22.79 5.33
CA GLY A 55 -8.92 -22.83 6.78
C GLY A 55 -10.12 -23.53 7.42
N LEU A 56 -10.83 -24.37 6.66
CA LEU A 56 -11.98 -25.14 7.13
C LEU A 56 -11.71 -26.64 7.09
N ASP A 57 -12.40 -27.39 7.94
CA ASP A 57 -12.35 -28.86 7.93
C ASP A 57 -12.95 -29.45 6.64
N ALA A 58 -12.58 -30.69 6.31
CA ALA A 58 -13.12 -31.39 5.15
C ALA A 58 -14.66 -31.45 5.19
N GLY A 59 -15.32 -31.08 4.08
CA GLY A 59 -16.78 -31.01 3.98
C GLY A 59 -17.41 -29.73 4.53
N ARG A 60 -16.62 -28.79 5.05
CA ARG A 60 -17.07 -27.44 5.41
C ARG A 60 -16.74 -26.46 4.30
N CYS A 61 -17.64 -25.53 4.03
CA CYS A 61 -17.40 -24.46 3.05
C CYS A 61 -18.14 -23.18 3.39
N ARG A 62 -17.78 -22.10 2.71
CA ARG A 62 -18.49 -20.81 2.74
C ARG A 62 -18.89 -20.46 1.32
N ALA A 63 -20.19 -20.34 1.06
CA ALA A 63 -20.68 -19.99 -0.26
C ALA A 63 -20.44 -18.49 -0.52
N ARG A 64 -19.69 -18.15 -1.58
CA ARG A 64 -19.36 -16.76 -1.92
C ARG A 64 -20.22 -16.16 -3.02
N TYR A 65 -20.88 -16.99 -3.81
CA TYR A 65 -21.91 -16.56 -4.75
C TYR A 65 -22.61 -17.78 -5.33
N VAL A 66 -23.88 -17.58 -5.71
CA VAL A 66 -24.64 -18.50 -6.56
C VAL A 66 -25.35 -17.67 -7.62
N PHE A 67 -25.29 -18.16 -8.85
CA PHE A 67 -25.94 -17.59 -10.01
C PHE A 67 -26.95 -18.56 -10.57
N ASP A 68 -28.16 -18.09 -10.81
CA ASP A 68 -29.06 -18.72 -11.77
C ASP A 68 -28.72 -18.19 -13.17
N LEU A 69 -28.17 -19.07 -14.01
CA LEU A 69 -27.76 -18.71 -15.36
C LEU A 69 -28.92 -18.85 -16.36
N ARG A 70 -30.08 -19.39 -15.95
CA ARG A 70 -31.25 -19.62 -16.83
C ARG A 70 -31.94 -18.33 -17.24
N GLU A 71 -32.06 -17.40 -16.30
CA GLU A 71 -32.78 -16.13 -16.51
C GLU A 71 -31.93 -15.03 -17.18
N GLY A 72 -30.63 -15.28 -17.40
CA GLY A 72 -29.71 -14.29 -17.97
C GLY A 72 -29.55 -13.03 -17.10
N SER A 73 -30.08 -13.04 -15.87
CA SER A 73 -30.06 -11.92 -14.94
C SER A 73 -29.12 -12.19 -13.77
N PHE A 74 -28.37 -11.17 -13.34
CA PHE A 74 -27.54 -11.16 -12.13
C PHE A 74 -28.44 -11.06 -10.89
N SER A 75 -29.34 -12.01 -10.67
CA SER A 75 -30.03 -12.12 -9.38
C SER A 75 -29.21 -13.08 -8.52
N PRO A 76 -28.26 -12.59 -7.68
CA PRO A 76 -27.53 -13.46 -6.78
C PRO A 76 -28.55 -14.21 -5.93
N GLN A 77 -28.53 -15.55 -6.03
CA GLN A 77 -29.34 -16.37 -5.17
C GLN A 77 -28.57 -16.54 -3.87
N PHE A 78 -29.19 -16.12 -2.77
CA PHE A 78 -28.49 -16.08 -1.50
C PHE A 78 -28.67 -17.42 -0.78
N ILE A 79 -27.56 -18.13 -0.54
CA ILE A 79 -27.53 -19.25 0.40
C ILE A 79 -27.47 -18.75 1.85
N THR A 80 -27.16 -17.46 2.06
CA THR A 80 -27.04 -16.80 3.37
C THR A 80 -27.87 -15.50 3.41
N ASP A 81 -28.02 -14.84 4.55
CA ASP A 81 -28.90 -13.65 4.67
C ASP A 81 -28.32 -12.34 4.07
N HIS A 82 -27.14 -12.38 3.44
CA HIS A 82 -26.41 -11.21 2.96
C HIS A 82 -25.86 -11.35 1.54
N SER A 83 -25.57 -10.20 0.90
CA SER A 83 -24.84 -10.13 -0.36
C SER A 83 -23.42 -10.66 -0.20
N LEU A 84 -23.06 -11.66 -0.99
CA LEU A 84 -21.85 -12.45 -0.79
C LEU A 84 -20.58 -11.85 -1.42
N TRP A 85 -20.73 -10.80 -2.24
CA TRP A 85 -19.65 -10.26 -3.08
C TRP A 85 -18.63 -9.41 -2.33
N ASP A 86 -19.10 -8.65 -1.35
CA ASP A 86 -18.31 -7.66 -0.60
C ASP A 86 -18.11 -8.06 0.87
N VAL A 87 -18.68 -9.19 1.28
CA VAL A 87 -18.52 -9.73 2.63
C VAL A 87 -17.19 -10.49 2.70
N PRO A 88 -16.30 -10.14 3.65
CA PRO A 88 -15.09 -10.91 3.89
C PRO A 88 -15.43 -12.39 4.11
N PRO A 89 -14.64 -13.35 3.56
CA PRO A 89 -14.95 -14.77 3.73
C PRO A 89 -15.17 -15.16 5.19
N ASP A 90 -14.45 -14.57 6.14
CA ASP A 90 -14.57 -14.93 7.57
C ASP A 90 -15.89 -14.49 8.21
N HIS A 91 -16.66 -13.65 7.52
CA HIS A 91 -17.99 -13.22 7.93
C HIS A 91 -19.11 -14.03 7.24
N LEU A 92 -18.77 -14.95 6.34
CA LEU A 92 -19.74 -15.83 5.70
C LEU A 92 -20.11 -17.00 6.59
N GLU A 93 -21.38 -17.39 6.55
CA GLU A 93 -21.87 -18.59 7.23
C GLU A 93 -21.13 -19.84 6.73
N THR A 94 -20.70 -20.68 7.67
CA THR A 94 -20.06 -21.96 7.33
C THR A 94 -21.11 -23.05 7.16
N LEU A 95 -21.14 -23.65 5.97
CA LEU A 95 -22.11 -24.64 5.55
C LEU A 95 -21.51 -26.05 5.61
N SER A 96 -22.39 -27.05 5.72
CA SER A 96 -22.03 -28.47 5.62
C SER A 96 -22.32 -28.99 4.22
N CYS A 97 -21.28 -29.44 3.51
CA CYS A 97 -21.35 -30.00 2.16
C CYS A 97 -20.67 -31.38 2.15
N PRO A 98 -21.43 -32.46 2.41
CA PRO A 98 -20.94 -33.83 2.33
C PRO A 98 -20.25 -34.19 1.01
N THR A 99 -20.71 -33.64 -0.12
CA THR A 99 -20.01 -33.82 -1.41
C THR A 99 -18.58 -33.32 -1.37
N LEU A 100 -18.29 -32.17 -0.75
CA LEU A 100 -16.91 -31.68 -0.61
C LEU A 100 -16.05 -32.57 0.29
N ALA A 101 -16.63 -33.23 1.30
CA ALA A 101 -15.89 -34.21 2.10
C ALA A 101 -15.45 -35.41 1.24
N ARG A 102 -16.30 -35.85 0.30
CA ARG A 102 -15.97 -36.93 -0.64
C ARG A 102 -14.93 -36.52 -1.68
N LEU A 103 -14.86 -35.24 -2.00
CA LEU A 103 -13.86 -34.65 -2.90
C LEU A 103 -12.57 -34.24 -2.18
N ALA A 104 -12.44 -34.51 -0.87
CA ALA A 104 -11.23 -34.20 -0.13
C ALA A 104 -10.02 -34.91 -0.75
N GLY A 105 -8.98 -34.14 -1.08
CA GLY A 105 -7.78 -34.65 -1.75
C GLY A 105 -7.88 -34.76 -3.27
N ALA A 106 -9.05 -34.48 -3.87
CA ALA A 106 -9.16 -34.39 -5.32
C ALA A 106 -8.52 -33.08 -5.83
N HIS A 107 -7.64 -33.20 -6.82
CA HIS A 107 -6.94 -32.07 -7.46
C HIS A 107 -7.33 -31.91 -8.94
N HIS A 108 -8.43 -32.53 -9.35
CA HIS A 108 -8.94 -32.43 -10.70
C HIS A 108 -10.45 -32.14 -10.68
N PRO A 109 -10.96 -31.54 -11.78
CA PRO A 109 -12.38 -31.40 -11.98
C PRO A 109 -13.12 -32.74 -11.88
N THR A 110 -14.26 -32.77 -11.20
CA THR A 110 -15.00 -33.99 -10.90
C THR A 110 -16.48 -33.80 -11.15
N LEU A 111 -17.07 -34.67 -11.98
CA LEU A 111 -18.53 -34.75 -12.17
C LEU A 111 -19.13 -35.57 -11.03
N VAL A 112 -20.07 -34.96 -10.31
CA VAL A 112 -20.84 -35.62 -9.26
C VAL A 112 -22.32 -35.60 -9.66
N ARG A 113 -22.97 -36.76 -9.58
CA ARG A 113 -24.37 -36.91 -9.96
C ARG A 113 -25.27 -37.09 -8.75
N GLY A 114 -26.49 -36.58 -8.85
CA GLY A 114 -27.55 -36.73 -7.85
C GLY A 114 -27.16 -36.16 -6.47
N ILE A 115 -26.59 -34.95 -6.45
CA ILE A 115 -26.18 -34.25 -5.24
C ILE A 115 -27.40 -33.80 -4.45
N GLU A 116 -27.39 -34.05 -3.14
CA GLU A 116 -28.43 -33.68 -2.18
C GLU A 116 -27.79 -33.15 -0.89
N ASP A 117 -26.94 -32.11 -0.99
CA ASP A 117 -26.27 -31.57 0.21
C ASP A 117 -27.11 -30.52 0.96
N PRO A 118 -27.04 -30.50 2.31
CA PRO A 118 -27.70 -29.48 3.13
C PRO A 118 -27.25 -28.05 2.83
N ALA A 119 -26.02 -27.85 2.34
CA ALA A 119 -25.48 -26.55 1.93
C ALA A 119 -26.36 -25.82 0.91
N TRP A 120 -27.24 -26.53 0.19
CA TRP A 120 -28.06 -25.99 -0.89
C TRP A 120 -29.54 -25.79 -0.52
N SER A 121 -29.91 -26.12 0.72
CA SER A 121 -31.30 -26.25 1.19
C SER A 121 -32.15 -24.98 1.17
N ARG A 122 -31.56 -23.78 1.04
CA ARG A 122 -32.31 -22.50 0.98
C ARG A 122 -32.90 -22.16 -0.39
N GLY A 123 -32.98 -23.13 -1.31
CA GLY A 123 -33.64 -22.98 -2.62
C GLY A 123 -32.81 -22.27 -3.68
N ALA A 124 -31.52 -22.03 -3.42
CA ALA A 124 -30.60 -21.39 -4.38
C ALA A 124 -30.16 -22.33 -5.52
N LEU A 125 -30.37 -23.64 -5.34
CA LEU A 125 -30.09 -24.70 -6.32
C LEU A 125 -31.24 -25.72 -6.28
N PRO A 126 -31.40 -26.56 -7.32
CA PRO A 126 -32.39 -27.65 -7.31
C PRO A 126 -32.18 -28.59 -6.11
N ALA A 127 -33.25 -29.25 -5.65
CA ALA A 127 -33.17 -30.20 -4.52
C ALA A 127 -32.23 -31.39 -4.80
N ARG A 128 -32.15 -31.80 -6.07
CA ARG A 128 -31.24 -32.82 -6.56
C ARG A 128 -30.70 -32.39 -7.92
N PHE A 129 -29.39 -32.46 -8.11
CA PHE A 129 -28.75 -32.05 -9.37
C PHE A 129 -27.43 -32.76 -9.65
N ASP A 130 -27.02 -32.71 -10.91
CA ASP A 130 -25.69 -33.11 -11.34
C ASP A 130 -24.82 -31.85 -11.48
N ALA A 131 -23.57 -31.92 -11.00
CA ALA A 131 -22.65 -30.78 -11.12
C ALA A 131 -21.19 -31.20 -11.33
N VAL A 132 -20.46 -30.30 -11.97
CA VAL A 132 -19.01 -30.39 -12.09
C VAL A 132 -18.39 -29.51 -11.03
N PHE A 133 -17.57 -30.12 -10.17
CA PHE A 133 -16.76 -29.44 -9.17
C PHE A 133 -15.39 -29.16 -9.74
N VAL A 134 -15.00 -27.89 -9.76
CA VAL A 134 -13.75 -27.40 -10.34
C VAL A 134 -12.86 -26.85 -9.23
N PRO A 135 -11.70 -27.46 -8.97
CA PRO A 135 -10.81 -26.97 -7.92
C PRO A 135 -10.05 -25.74 -8.40
N VAL A 136 -10.13 -24.67 -7.61
CA VAL A 136 -9.36 -23.44 -7.75
C VAL A 136 -8.24 -23.45 -6.73
N PHE A 137 -7.01 -23.32 -7.22
CA PHE A 137 -5.81 -23.46 -6.40
C PHE A 137 -5.27 -22.11 -5.92
N ALA A 138 -4.79 -22.09 -4.67
CA ALA A 138 -3.92 -21.04 -4.16
C ALA A 138 -2.73 -21.68 -3.45
N LYS A 139 -1.51 -21.27 -3.81
CA LYS A 139 -0.26 -21.81 -3.23
C LYS A 139 -0.14 -23.35 -3.30
N GLY A 140 -0.73 -23.98 -4.32
CA GLY A 140 -0.68 -25.43 -4.52
C GLY A 140 -1.80 -26.22 -3.83
N GLU A 141 -2.64 -25.57 -3.02
CA GLU A 141 -3.77 -26.20 -2.34
C GLU A 141 -5.10 -25.75 -2.95
N VAL A 142 -6.14 -26.57 -2.84
CA VAL A 142 -7.50 -26.20 -3.25
C VAL A 142 -8.03 -25.17 -2.26
N ALA A 143 -8.10 -23.92 -2.70
CA ALA A 143 -8.64 -22.82 -1.89
C ALA A 143 -10.15 -22.69 -2.04
N GLU A 144 -10.67 -23.13 -3.17
CA GLU A 144 -12.05 -22.89 -3.54
C GLU A 144 -12.52 -23.94 -4.55
N TRP A 145 -13.81 -24.21 -4.54
CA TRP A 145 -14.49 -25.00 -5.56
C TRP A 145 -15.48 -24.14 -6.31
N VAL A 146 -15.35 -24.11 -7.63
CA VAL A 146 -16.41 -23.61 -8.51
C VAL A 146 -17.30 -24.79 -8.88
N VAL A 147 -18.61 -24.65 -8.63
CA VAL A 147 -19.61 -25.68 -8.87
C VAL A 147 -20.44 -25.25 -10.08
N LEU A 148 -20.47 -26.07 -11.12
CA LEU A 148 -21.27 -25.83 -12.33
C LEU A 148 -22.39 -26.85 -12.39
N VAL A 149 -23.63 -26.41 -12.19
CA VAL A 149 -24.82 -27.26 -12.16
C VAL A 149 -25.31 -27.49 -13.58
N LEU A 150 -25.43 -28.76 -13.96
CA LEU A 150 -25.83 -29.17 -15.30
C LEU A 150 -27.36 -29.10 -15.46
N GLU A 151 -27.82 -28.84 -16.68
CA GLU A 151 -29.21 -29.06 -17.07
C GLU A 151 -29.49 -30.56 -17.27
N ASP A 152 -30.75 -30.95 -17.10
CA ASP A 152 -31.17 -32.33 -17.34
C ASP A 152 -30.87 -32.79 -18.78
N GLY A 153 -30.27 -33.97 -18.89
CA GLY A 153 -29.87 -34.56 -20.16
C GLY A 153 -28.61 -33.96 -20.79
N ALA A 154 -27.87 -33.10 -20.07
CA ALA A 154 -26.56 -32.62 -20.54
C ALA A 154 -25.54 -33.77 -20.58
N SER A 155 -24.85 -33.93 -21.72
CA SER A 155 -23.67 -34.78 -21.86
C SER A 155 -22.41 -33.94 -21.70
N PHE A 156 -21.31 -34.59 -21.32
CA PHE A 156 -20.03 -33.93 -21.09
C PHE A 156 -19.02 -34.37 -22.15
N ASP A 157 -18.54 -33.41 -22.95
CA ASP A 157 -17.40 -33.62 -23.86
C ASP A 157 -16.10 -33.32 -23.10
N PRO A 158 -15.23 -34.31 -22.83
CA PRO A 158 -13.99 -34.13 -22.09
C PRO A 158 -13.04 -33.07 -22.65
N ALA A 159 -13.03 -32.84 -23.97
CA ALA A 159 -12.13 -31.88 -24.61
C ALA A 159 -12.59 -30.43 -24.38
N LEU A 160 -13.87 -30.14 -24.68
CA LEU A 160 -14.47 -28.84 -24.42
C LEU A 160 -14.47 -28.50 -22.92
N THR A 161 -14.78 -29.50 -22.11
CA THR A 161 -14.68 -29.48 -20.65
C THR A 161 -13.31 -29.01 -20.17
N ALA A 162 -12.21 -29.63 -20.62
CA ALA A 162 -10.87 -29.29 -20.17
C ALA A 162 -10.50 -27.82 -20.46
N VAL A 163 -10.94 -27.29 -21.61
CA VAL A 163 -10.75 -25.89 -22.00
C VAL A 163 -11.55 -24.93 -21.11
N LEU A 164 -12.82 -25.25 -20.81
CA LEU A 164 -13.66 -24.44 -19.93
C LEU A 164 -13.12 -24.42 -18.49
N LEU A 165 -12.60 -25.55 -18.01
CA LEU A 165 -12.02 -25.72 -16.68
C LEU A 165 -10.69 -24.98 -16.52
N SER A 166 -9.82 -25.03 -17.53
CA SER A 166 -8.58 -24.24 -17.57
C SER A 166 -8.86 -22.74 -17.60
N SER A 167 -9.97 -22.35 -18.22
CA SER A 167 -10.42 -20.96 -18.25
C SER A 167 -10.86 -20.53 -16.84
N ILE A 168 -11.66 -21.30 -16.12
CA ILE A 168 -12.13 -20.95 -14.76
C ILE A 168 -10.97 -20.69 -13.79
N ASN A 169 -9.95 -21.55 -13.80
CA ASN A 169 -8.77 -21.37 -12.95
C ASN A 169 -7.94 -20.14 -13.34
N SER A 170 -7.91 -19.79 -14.63
CA SER A 170 -7.28 -18.54 -15.10
C SER A 170 -8.08 -17.31 -14.67
N HIS A 171 -9.41 -17.38 -14.69
CA HIS A 171 -10.29 -16.28 -14.25
C HIS A 171 -10.25 -16.03 -12.76
N ALA A 172 -10.19 -17.09 -11.94
CA ALA A 172 -10.03 -16.94 -10.50
C ALA A 172 -8.76 -16.14 -10.16
N ARG A 173 -7.67 -16.33 -10.91
CA ARG A 173 -6.44 -15.54 -10.75
C ARG A 173 -6.62 -14.08 -11.15
N ILE A 174 -7.32 -13.81 -12.25
CA ILE A 174 -7.61 -12.44 -12.71
C ILE A 174 -8.47 -11.70 -11.67
N VAL A 175 -9.50 -12.36 -11.12
CA VAL A 175 -10.34 -11.81 -10.04
C VAL A 175 -9.50 -11.46 -8.80
N GLN A 176 -8.58 -12.34 -8.39
CA GLN A 176 -7.67 -12.07 -7.27
C GLN A 176 -6.73 -10.89 -7.57
N GLN A 177 -6.18 -10.81 -8.78
CA GLN A 177 -5.34 -9.70 -9.21
C GLN A 177 -6.11 -8.38 -9.22
N PHE A 178 -7.35 -8.38 -9.70
CA PHE A 178 -8.22 -7.21 -9.68
C PHE A 178 -8.47 -6.72 -8.26
N LYS A 179 -8.80 -7.62 -7.33
CA LYS A 179 -8.99 -7.29 -5.91
C LYS A 179 -7.72 -6.74 -5.27
N LEU A 180 -6.56 -7.30 -5.60
CA LEU A 180 -5.27 -6.81 -5.09
C LEU A 180 -4.96 -5.41 -5.63
N ALA A 181 -5.15 -5.20 -6.94
CA ALA A 181 -4.96 -3.90 -7.58
C ALA A 181 -5.87 -2.83 -6.97
N GLY A 182 -7.15 -3.15 -6.74
CA GLY A 182 -8.09 -2.25 -6.07
C GLY A 182 -7.66 -1.88 -4.65
N ARG A 183 -7.16 -2.85 -3.85
CA ARG A 183 -6.62 -2.58 -2.51
C ARG A 183 -5.37 -1.71 -2.54
N LEU A 184 -4.48 -1.93 -3.50
CA LEU A 184 -3.27 -1.11 -3.69
C LEU A 184 -3.63 0.32 -4.06
N ALA A 185 -4.56 0.51 -5.00
CA ALA A 185 -5.06 1.83 -5.40
C ALA A 185 -5.69 2.57 -4.22
N ALA A 186 -6.61 1.94 -3.49
CA ALA A 186 -7.25 2.55 -2.31
C ALA A 186 -6.24 2.91 -1.21
N THR A 187 -5.21 2.08 -1.02
CA THR A 187 -4.14 2.37 -0.05
C THR A 187 -3.29 3.56 -0.51
N ALA A 188 -2.95 3.62 -1.80
CA ALA A 188 -2.20 4.73 -2.38
C ALA A 188 -2.97 6.06 -2.27
N GLU A 189 -4.26 6.08 -2.61
CA GLU A 189 -5.13 7.25 -2.44
C GLU A 189 -5.19 7.71 -0.98
N ARG A 190 -5.31 6.77 -0.04
CA ARG A 190 -5.34 7.09 1.40
C ARG A 190 -4.02 7.72 1.87
N LEU A 191 -2.89 7.20 1.40
CA LEU A 191 -1.57 7.75 1.73
C LEU A 191 -1.37 9.14 1.12
N ASP A 192 -1.75 9.33 -0.14
CA ASP A 192 -1.68 10.63 -0.80
C ASP A 192 -2.53 11.66 -0.04
N TRP A 193 -3.77 11.31 0.31
CA TRP A 193 -4.64 12.19 1.08
C TRP A 193 -4.05 12.55 2.46
N GLN A 194 -3.42 11.59 3.14
CA GLN A 194 -2.71 11.87 4.41
C GLN A 194 -1.54 12.84 4.20
N LEU A 195 -0.74 12.65 3.14
CA LEU A 195 0.37 13.55 2.79
C LEU A 195 -0.14 14.96 2.45
N GLN A 196 -1.25 15.08 1.71
CA GLN A 196 -1.90 16.36 1.43
C GLN A 196 -2.34 17.07 2.71
N ARG A 197 -2.88 16.34 3.70
CA ARG A 197 -3.23 16.92 5.00
C ARG A 197 -2.02 17.40 5.79
N VAL A 198 -0.91 16.66 5.78
CA VAL A 198 0.37 17.12 6.37
C VAL A 198 0.83 18.40 5.68
N GLY A 199 0.79 18.44 4.34
CA GLY A 199 1.15 19.61 3.56
C GLY A 199 0.28 20.84 3.84
N ALA A 200 -1.03 20.66 3.97
CA ALA A 200 -1.96 21.72 4.31
C ALA A 200 -1.72 22.25 5.74
N LEU A 201 -1.51 21.36 6.70
CA LEU A 201 -1.14 21.74 8.07
C LEU A 201 0.18 22.52 8.07
N GLN A 202 1.19 22.02 7.35
CA GLN A 202 2.49 22.67 7.22
C GLN A 202 2.37 24.09 6.66
N ARG A 203 1.56 24.29 5.61
CA ARG A 203 1.29 25.62 5.06
C ARG A 203 0.56 26.53 6.05
N SER A 204 -0.39 25.99 6.82
CA SER A 204 -1.15 26.77 7.82
C SER A 204 -0.30 27.27 8.98
N ILE A 205 0.81 26.59 9.27
CA ILE A 205 1.73 27.01 10.32
C ILE A 205 2.80 27.99 9.79
N LEU A 206 2.99 28.12 8.48
CA LEU A 206 3.96 29.09 7.95
C LEU A 206 3.54 30.51 8.36
N PRO A 207 4.48 31.30 8.90
CA PRO A 207 4.19 32.65 9.37
C PRO A 207 3.80 33.57 8.22
N ALA A 208 2.84 34.44 8.47
CA ALA A 208 2.52 35.53 7.57
C ALA A 208 3.71 36.51 7.49
N LEU A 209 3.85 37.16 6.33
CA LEU A 209 4.80 38.27 6.22
C LEU A 209 4.36 39.43 7.13
N PRO A 210 5.30 40.21 7.68
CA PRO A 210 4.97 41.37 8.48
C PRO A 210 4.27 42.43 7.62
N ASP A 211 3.66 43.41 8.29
CA ASP A 211 3.07 44.59 7.63
C ASP A 211 4.10 45.31 6.75
N PRO A 212 3.66 46.04 5.70
CA PRO A 212 4.55 46.75 4.80
C PRO A 212 5.51 47.70 5.54
N ILE A 213 6.81 47.57 5.25
CA ILE A 213 7.86 48.42 5.81
C ILE A 213 8.21 49.47 4.75
N PRO A 214 8.19 50.79 5.06
CA PRO A 214 8.53 51.83 4.10
C PRO A 214 9.89 51.58 3.44
N GLY A 215 9.93 51.60 2.11
CA GLY A 215 11.16 51.36 1.34
C GLY A 215 11.56 49.90 1.14
N LEU A 216 10.81 48.94 1.72
CA LEU A 216 11.10 47.50 1.59
C LEU A 216 9.88 46.71 1.13
N SER A 217 10.04 45.97 0.02
CA SER A 217 9.05 45.02 -0.46
C SER A 217 9.48 43.60 -0.12
N ILE A 218 8.58 42.84 0.52
CA ILE A 218 8.84 41.45 0.94
C ILE A 218 7.80 40.56 0.29
N ALA A 219 8.27 39.47 -0.32
CA ALA A 219 7.42 38.46 -0.93
C ALA A 219 7.97 37.07 -0.61
N ALA A 220 7.07 36.10 -0.44
CA ALA A 220 7.43 34.70 -0.20
C ALA A 220 6.53 33.78 -1.03
N ARG A 221 7.11 32.69 -1.53
CA ARG A 221 6.38 31.62 -2.23
C ARG A 221 6.87 30.28 -1.72
N TYR A 222 5.96 29.50 -1.14
CA TYR A 222 6.23 28.14 -0.69
C TYR A 222 5.71 27.13 -1.71
N ALA A 223 6.62 26.36 -2.32
CA ALA A 223 6.30 25.38 -3.37
C ALA A 223 7.10 24.08 -3.15
N PRO A 224 6.64 23.19 -2.27
CA PRO A 224 7.33 21.92 -2.00
C PRO A 224 7.28 21.00 -3.23
N CYS A 225 8.31 20.15 -3.41
CA CYS A 225 8.35 19.17 -4.51
C CYS A 225 7.22 18.13 -4.44
N ASN A 226 6.80 17.78 -3.22
CA ASN A 226 5.66 16.92 -2.92
C ASN A 226 4.62 17.70 -2.09
N ALA A 227 3.65 17.02 -1.48
CA ALA A 227 2.65 17.69 -0.64
C ALA A 227 3.24 18.50 0.54
N ALA A 228 4.36 18.03 1.12
CA ALA A 228 5.09 18.64 2.23
C ALA A 228 6.61 18.65 1.97
N GLY A 229 7.34 19.61 2.56
CA GLY A 229 8.76 19.86 2.27
C GLY A 229 9.61 20.16 3.50
N GLY A 230 10.93 20.26 3.33
CA GLY A 230 11.86 20.64 4.39
C GLY A 230 12.03 22.15 4.57
N ASP A 231 11.65 22.93 3.57
CA ASP A 231 11.92 24.36 3.52
C ASP A 231 11.06 25.14 4.53
N TYR A 232 11.64 26.19 5.07
CA TYR A 232 11.00 27.09 6.02
C TYR A 232 11.49 28.51 5.77
N TYR A 233 10.58 29.47 5.91
CA TYR A 233 10.95 30.86 6.00
C TYR A 233 10.16 31.54 7.13
N GLU A 234 10.76 32.57 7.70
CA GLU A 234 10.07 33.50 8.60
C GLU A 234 10.68 34.88 8.45
N VAL A 235 9.82 35.90 8.47
CA VAL A 235 10.23 37.31 8.49
C VAL A 235 9.51 37.96 9.66
N ARG A 236 10.25 38.68 10.51
CA ARG A 236 9.73 39.23 11.75
C ARG A 236 10.34 40.59 12.06
N ALA A 237 9.49 41.57 12.39
CA ALA A 237 9.91 42.84 12.95
C ALA A 237 10.08 42.71 14.48
N PHE A 238 11.19 43.24 15.00
CA PHE A 238 11.50 43.27 16.43
C PHE A 238 11.11 44.61 17.05
N ALA A 239 11.00 44.65 18.38
CA ALA A 239 10.58 45.83 19.12
C ALA A 239 11.57 47.01 19.03
N ASP A 240 12.83 46.73 18.70
CA ASP A 240 13.89 47.73 18.49
C ASP A 240 13.88 48.32 17.07
N GLY A 241 12.95 47.90 16.20
CA GLY A 241 12.84 48.33 14.81
C GLY A 241 13.62 47.46 13.82
N THR A 242 14.43 46.51 14.29
CA THR A 242 15.18 45.60 13.42
C THR A 242 14.23 44.62 12.71
N LEU A 243 14.51 44.30 11.45
CA LEU A 243 13.85 43.24 10.70
C LEU A 243 14.73 41.99 10.65
N GLY A 244 14.24 40.85 11.10
CA GLY A 244 14.87 39.55 10.90
C GLY A 244 14.20 38.75 9.78
N ALA A 245 15.01 38.08 8.98
CA ALA A 245 14.58 37.09 8.01
C ALA A 245 15.39 35.80 8.19
N LEU A 246 14.69 34.68 8.19
CA LEU A 246 15.25 33.34 8.23
C LEU A 246 14.73 32.57 7.03
N ILE A 247 15.63 31.90 6.31
CA ILE A 247 15.29 30.84 5.37
C ILE A 247 16.07 29.60 5.80
N ALA A 248 15.40 28.46 5.90
CA ALA A 248 16.02 27.20 6.27
C ALA A 248 15.58 26.08 5.32
N ASP A 249 16.48 25.14 5.07
CA ASP A 249 16.25 23.92 4.30
C ASP A 249 16.72 22.73 5.14
N VAL A 250 15.82 21.76 5.32
CA VAL A 250 16.08 20.54 6.06
C VAL A 250 16.55 19.47 5.08
N SER A 251 17.69 18.85 5.38
CA SER A 251 18.21 17.75 4.56
C SER A 251 17.20 16.61 4.42
N GLY A 252 16.92 16.20 3.19
CA GLY A 252 16.01 15.11 2.88
C GLY A 252 14.74 15.61 2.19
N HIS A 253 13.69 14.80 2.18
CA HIS A 253 12.40 15.16 1.59
C HIS A 253 11.25 14.39 2.25
N GLY A 254 10.01 14.83 2.01
CA GLY A 254 8.82 14.15 2.49
C GLY A 254 8.47 14.45 3.95
N VAL A 255 7.83 13.49 4.62
CA VAL A 255 7.24 13.69 5.95
C VAL A 255 8.29 13.98 7.01
N ASP A 256 9.41 13.27 7.01
CA ASP A 256 10.46 13.47 8.02
C ASP A 256 11.05 14.89 7.96
N ALA A 257 11.34 15.38 6.75
CA ALA A 257 11.81 16.74 6.53
C ALA A 257 10.76 17.77 6.98
N ALA A 258 9.47 17.53 6.72
CA ALA A 258 8.38 18.40 7.14
C ALA A 258 8.19 18.46 8.67
N VAL A 259 8.39 17.33 9.36
CA VAL A 259 8.37 17.27 10.83
C VAL A 259 9.52 18.07 11.41
N VAL A 260 10.73 17.88 10.90
CA VAL A 260 11.91 18.63 11.33
C VAL A 260 11.74 20.13 11.05
N MET A 261 11.18 20.50 9.89
CA MET A 261 10.82 21.88 9.56
C MET A 261 9.94 22.48 10.66
N ALA A 262 8.86 21.78 11.04
CA ALA A 262 7.96 22.24 12.10
C ALA A 262 8.65 22.39 13.47
N MET A 263 9.66 21.56 13.76
CA MET A 263 10.51 21.70 14.95
C MET A 263 11.40 22.94 14.87
N VAL A 264 12.06 23.18 13.73
CA VAL A 264 12.88 24.38 13.50
C VAL A 264 12.04 25.62 13.69
N ARG A 265 10.86 25.68 13.06
CA ARG A 265 9.90 26.78 13.24
C ARG A 265 9.54 26.99 14.70
N SER A 266 9.17 25.91 15.41
CA SER A 266 8.76 26.02 16.81
C SER A 266 9.89 26.52 17.71
N ALA A 267 11.12 26.08 17.46
CA ALA A 267 12.30 26.54 18.18
C ALA A 267 12.62 28.01 17.87
N THR A 268 12.56 28.42 16.60
CA THR A 268 12.74 29.82 16.18
C THR A 268 11.69 30.73 16.81
N ALA A 269 10.42 30.35 16.71
CA ALA A 269 9.31 31.13 17.27
C ALA A 269 9.44 31.29 18.80
N ALA A 270 9.78 30.21 19.51
CA ALA A 270 10.01 30.25 20.96
C ALA A 270 11.20 31.14 21.33
N TYR A 271 12.30 31.07 20.59
CA TYR A 271 13.47 31.90 20.82
C TYR A 271 13.16 33.39 20.65
N TRP A 272 12.48 33.77 19.56
CA TRP A 272 12.11 35.16 19.31
C TRP A 272 11.00 35.70 20.22
N LEU A 273 10.08 34.86 20.69
CA LEU A 273 9.11 35.24 21.73
C LEU A 273 9.78 35.64 23.05
N GLY A 274 10.96 35.07 23.35
CA GLY A 274 11.74 35.40 24.54
C GLY A 274 12.45 36.77 24.49
N GLY A 275 12.30 37.54 23.39
CA GLY A 275 12.96 38.84 23.22
C GLY A 275 14.47 38.75 22.99
N ALA A 276 14.97 37.55 22.66
CA ALA A 276 16.39 37.33 22.46
C ALA A 276 16.87 37.89 21.11
N GLY A 277 18.08 38.46 21.14
CA GLY A 277 18.68 39.13 20.00
C GLY A 277 19.10 38.19 18.86
N PRO A 278 19.43 38.78 17.69
CA PRO A 278 19.71 38.09 16.44
C PRO A 278 20.93 37.14 16.47
N ASP A 279 21.97 37.52 17.20
CA ASP A 279 23.30 36.90 17.10
C ASP A 279 23.34 35.47 17.70
N ASP A 280 22.44 35.17 18.63
CA ASP A 280 22.42 33.92 19.38
C ASP A 280 21.40 32.90 18.88
N LEU A 281 20.59 33.25 17.86
CA LEU A 281 19.59 32.34 17.29
C LEU A 281 20.24 31.10 16.66
N ALA A 282 21.26 31.27 15.81
CA ALA A 282 21.87 30.13 15.12
C ALA A 282 22.59 29.15 16.07
N PRO A 283 23.41 29.59 17.06
CA PRO A 283 23.92 28.71 18.11
C PRO A 283 22.80 28.01 18.90
N HIS A 284 21.71 28.72 19.21
CA HIS A 284 20.58 28.16 19.94
C HIS A 284 19.90 27.05 19.14
N LEU A 285 19.50 27.32 17.89
CA LEU A 285 18.91 26.32 17.00
C LEU A 285 19.82 25.12 16.83
N ASN A 286 21.12 25.32 16.62
CA ASN A 286 22.06 24.20 16.49
C ASN A 286 22.09 23.30 17.74
N ARG A 287 22.09 23.88 18.96
CA ARG A 287 22.04 23.11 20.21
C ARG A 287 20.75 22.30 20.34
N VAL A 288 19.61 22.93 20.05
CA VAL A 288 18.29 22.28 20.11
C VAL A 288 18.22 21.14 19.11
N LEU A 289 18.57 21.40 17.85
CA LEU A 289 18.48 20.43 16.76
C LEU A 289 19.45 19.25 16.95
N CYS A 290 20.67 19.47 17.44
CA CYS A 290 21.58 18.36 17.76
C CYS A 290 21.02 17.39 18.81
N GLY A 291 20.12 17.85 19.68
CA GLY A 291 19.44 17.01 20.68
C GLY A 291 18.20 16.29 20.15
N LEU A 292 17.58 16.79 19.08
CA LEU A 292 16.30 16.30 18.56
C LEU A 292 16.43 15.47 17.27
N LEU A 293 17.41 15.80 16.42
CA LEU A 293 17.49 15.23 15.07
C LEU A 293 18.11 13.83 15.04
N PRO A 294 17.61 12.93 14.16
CA PRO A 294 18.25 11.66 13.91
C PRO A 294 19.67 11.84 13.33
N PRO A 295 20.56 10.84 13.51
CA PRO A 295 21.86 10.85 12.85
C PRO A 295 21.74 11.00 11.33
N GLY A 296 22.52 11.91 10.74
CA GLY A 296 22.56 12.13 9.30
C GLY A 296 21.63 13.23 8.78
N MET A 297 20.69 13.73 9.59
CA MET A 297 19.91 14.92 9.24
C MET A 297 20.64 16.21 9.65
N PHE A 298 20.45 17.28 8.91
CA PHE A 298 20.95 18.60 9.23
C PHE A 298 20.02 19.67 8.65
N VAL A 299 20.16 20.89 9.14
CA VAL A 299 19.43 22.05 8.61
C VAL A 299 20.46 23.06 8.12
N THR A 300 20.28 23.53 6.90
CA THR A 300 20.98 24.71 6.38
C THR A 300 20.09 25.91 6.58
N ALA A 301 20.62 26.99 7.16
CA ALA A 301 19.83 28.18 7.43
C ALA A 301 20.64 29.44 7.10
N GLN A 302 19.95 30.40 6.50
CA GLN A 302 20.44 31.74 6.26
C GLN A 302 19.62 32.73 7.09
N LEU A 303 20.31 33.53 7.89
CA LEU A 303 19.72 34.58 8.71
C LEU A 303 20.19 35.94 8.22
N VAL A 304 19.26 36.87 8.08
CA VAL A 304 19.52 38.25 7.68
C VAL A 304 18.80 39.17 8.66
N PHE A 305 19.53 40.17 9.16
CA PHE A 305 18.99 41.23 10.01
C PHE A 305 19.25 42.57 9.37
N ILE A 306 18.22 43.39 9.21
CA ILE A 306 18.27 44.70 8.56
C ILE A 306 17.73 45.73 9.54
N ASP A 307 18.46 46.81 9.75
CA ASP A 307 17.92 48.02 10.37
C ASP A 307 17.26 48.88 9.28
N PRO A 308 15.93 49.02 9.24
CA PRO A 308 15.23 49.78 8.20
C PRO A 308 15.50 51.29 8.26
N ALA A 309 16.03 51.82 9.38
CA ALA A 309 16.34 53.24 9.51
C ALA A 309 17.67 53.61 8.83
N THR A 310 18.65 52.70 8.87
CA THR A 310 20.00 52.91 8.33
C THR A 310 20.25 52.14 7.03
N TRP A 311 19.41 51.14 6.73
CA TRP A 311 19.62 50.13 5.69
C TRP A 311 20.91 49.32 5.86
N GLU A 312 21.48 49.29 7.07
CA GLU A 312 22.60 48.42 7.39
C GLU A 312 22.13 46.99 7.64
N GLY A 313 22.79 46.03 6.99
CA GLY A 313 22.45 44.61 7.06
C GLY A 313 23.56 43.78 7.69
N ARG A 314 23.18 42.82 8.54
CA ARG A 314 24.04 41.73 9.02
C ARG A 314 23.50 40.40 8.51
N HIS A 315 24.36 39.51 8.03
CA HIS A 315 23.96 38.16 7.59
C HIS A 315 24.80 37.08 8.27
N HIS A 316 24.17 35.95 8.56
CA HIS A 316 24.82 34.75 9.07
C HIS A 316 24.43 33.56 8.19
N ASP A 317 25.43 32.90 7.62
CA ASP A 317 25.27 31.62 6.93
C ASP A 317 25.78 30.50 7.84
N ARG A 318 24.91 29.54 8.17
CA ARG A 318 25.31 28.36 8.96
C ARG A 318 24.63 27.10 8.46
N ARG A 319 25.48 26.08 8.32
CA ARG A 319 25.07 24.67 8.29
C ARG A 319 25.11 24.14 9.72
N ALA A 320 24.00 23.61 10.21
CA ALA A 320 23.91 22.99 11.54
C ALA A 320 23.98 21.46 11.39
N PRO A 321 25.17 20.83 11.40
CA PRO A 321 25.28 19.37 11.35
C PRO A 321 24.77 18.76 12.66
N ALA A 322 24.11 17.58 12.59
CA ALA A 322 23.60 16.85 13.78
C ALA A 322 24.66 16.45 14.82
N ARG A 323 25.95 16.74 14.62
CA ARG A 323 27.00 16.66 15.65
C ARG A 323 28.27 17.40 15.18
N PRO A 324 29.03 18.07 16.07
CA PRO A 324 30.41 18.40 15.77
C PRO A 324 31.20 17.10 15.58
N ALA A 325 32.02 17.04 14.52
CA ALA A 325 32.96 15.95 14.33
C ALA A 325 33.77 15.75 15.63
N ALA A 326 33.84 14.51 16.11
CA ALA A 326 34.62 14.18 17.29
C ALA A 326 36.04 14.77 17.15
N PRO A 327 36.61 15.37 18.22
CA PRO A 327 37.92 16.00 18.12
C PRO A 327 38.93 14.94 17.69
N ARG A 328 39.54 15.13 16.51
CA ARG A 328 40.68 14.34 16.06
C ARG A 328 41.79 14.52 17.10
N ARG A 329 42.00 13.51 17.95
CA ARG A 329 43.19 13.45 18.81
C ARG A 329 44.42 13.56 17.90
N ARG A 330 45.19 14.64 18.04
CA ARG A 330 46.55 14.71 17.51
C ARG A 330 47.36 13.61 18.22
N PRO A 331 48.20 12.83 17.52
CA PRO A 331 49.14 11.97 18.20
C PRO A 331 50.19 12.86 18.87
N ASP A 332 50.23 12.81 20.20
CA ASP A 332 51.26 13.50 20.99
C ASP A 332 52.64 12.96 20.59
N ARG A 333 53.49 13.89 20.13
CA ARG A 333 54.92 13.67 20.02
C ARG A 333 55.53 13.92 21.40
N ALA A 334 56.26 12.90 21.87
CA ALA A 334 57.32 12.91 22.88
C ALA A 334 56.97 12.29 24.24
N SER A 335 57.48 11.08 24.46
CA SER A 335 58.29 10.80 25.66
C SER A 335 59.31 9.72 25.31
N ARG A 336 60.55 10.16 25.05
CA ARG A 336 61.73 9.29 25.18
C ARG A 336 61.90 9.00 26.66
N ALA A 337 61.95 7.73 27.05
CA ALA A 337 62.48 7.33 28.35
C ALA A 337 63.40 6.12 28.17
N HIS A 338 64.59 6.26 28.73
CA HIS A 338 65.74 5.36 28.64
C HIS A 338 65.46 3.95 29.15
N HIS A 339 65.93 2.95 28.41
CA HIS A 339 66.10 1.59 28.89
C HIS A 339 67.57 1.37 29.29
N ARG A 340 67.82 1.15 30.59
CA ARG A 340 69.04 0.53 31.12
C ARG A 340 68.67 -0.85 31.65
N PRO A 341 69.35 -1.94 31.25
CA PRO A 341 69.15 -3.25 31.84
C PRO A 341 70.29 -3.60 32.80
N THR A 342 69.95 -4.11 33.98
CA THR A 342 70.89 -4.86 34.84
C THR A 342 70.15 -5.94 35.65
N THR A 343 70.26 -7.17 35.14
CA THR A 343 70.66 -8.43 35.82
C THR A 343 70.30 -8.71 37.30
N ARG A 344 69.51 -9.78 37.52
CA ARG A 344 69.74 -10.95 38.44
C ARG A 344 68.54 -11.90 38.27
N ALA A 345 68.63 -13.09 37.67
CA ALA A 345 69.33 -14.34 38.02
C ALA A 345 68.68 -15.16 39.18
N ARG A 346 68.34 -16.42 38.83
CA ARG A 346 68.04 -17.63 39.65
C ARG A 346 66.60 -17.79 40.15
N SER A 347 65.98 -18.97 40.20
CA SER A 347 66.23 -20.34 39.66
C SER A 347 65.12 -21.25 40.21
N ARG A 348 64.61 -22.21 39.40
CA ARG A 348 64.13 -23.59 39.76
C ARG A 348 62.99 -23.71 40.81
N SER A 349 62.03 -24.63 40.78
CA SER A 349 61.82 -25.91 40.06
C SER A 349 60.38 -26.42 40.26
N ALA A 350 59.91 -27.24 39.31
CA ALA A 350 59.14 -28.49 39.46
C ALA A 350 57.77 -28.47 40.18
N ARG A 351 56.69 -28.77 39.45
CA ARG A 351 56.27 -30.13 39.06
C ARG A 351 55.37 -30.06 37.83
#